data_AF-A0A7K0QAC0-F1
#
_entry.id   AF-A0A7K0QAC0-F1
#
_cell.length_a   1.000
_cell.length_b   1.000
_cell.length_c   1.000
_cell.angle_alpha   90.00
_cell.angle_beta   90.00
_cell.angle_gamma   90.00
#
_symmetry.space_group_name_H-M   'P 1'
#
loop_
_entity.id
_entity.type
_entity.pdbx_description
1 polymer ?
#
loop_
_entity_poly.entity_id
_entity_poly.type
_entity_poly.pdbx_seq_one_letter_code
_entity_poly.pdbx_strand_id
1 'polypeptide(L)'
;MNNSLLSNDVSENQRVKLAQELHDGIAQDLVGLGYFVDSLIGKEGTAPDMRAELRTLRFRLIELIEKVRAEMHNLRLDSPPLESEFEPSINYELSKIFAELIRNVQQHSDATSLTISVHDNGHGGAQPKSDHFGLLGIQERVKNLSGSLEVNSESDGTRVAITIPLISP
;
A
#
# COMPACT_ATOMS: atom_id res chain seq x y z
N MET A 1 -31.53 -2.15 36.21
CA MET A 1 -30.11 -2.31 35.84
C MET A 1 -29.99 -2.61 34.34
N ASN A 2 -30.36 -1.68 33.44
CA ASN A 2 -30.34 -1.96 31.99
C ASN A 2 -29.83 -0.80 31.11
N ASN A 3 -29.28 0.26 31.72
CA ASN A 3 -28.84 1.45 30.98
C ASN A 3 -27.34 1.45 30.62
N SER A 4 -26.57 0.49 31.12
CA SER A 4 -25.10 0.44 30.94
C SER A 4 -24.64 -0.41 29.74
N LEU A 5 -25.49 -1.33 29.26
CA LEU A 5 -25.14 -2.22 28.14
C LEU A 5 -25.41 -1.53 26.79
N LEU A 6 -26.55 -0.85 26.68
CA LEU A 6 -26.91 -0.03 25.50
C LEU A 6 -25.94 1.15 25.28
N SER A 7 -25.40 1.75 26.35
CA SER A 7 -24.42 2.84 26.22
C SER A 7 -23.04 2.36 25.75
N ASN A 8 -22.66 1.12 26.08
CA ASN A 8 -21.41 0.53 25.63
C ASN A 8 -21.49 0.11 24.17
N ASP A 9 -22.57 -0.56 23.74
CA ASP A 9 -22.77 -0.94 22.32
C ASP A 9 -22.79 0.27 21.39
N VAL A 10 -23.41 1.38 21.81
CA VAL A 10 -23.44 2.61 21.02
C VAL A 10 -22.06 3.27 20.94
N SER A 11 -21.29 3.28 22.04
CA SER A 11 -19.93 3.84 22.07
C SER A 11 -18.93 3.01 21.24
N GLU A 12 -19.05 1.67 21.30
CA GLU A 12 -18.25 0.71 20.53
C GLU A 12 -18.51 0.87 19.02
N ASN A 13 -19.78 0.94 18.60
CA ASN A 13 -20.15 1.10 17.20
C ASN A 13 -19.69 2.47 16.63
N GLN A 14 -19.70 3.52 17.46
CA GLN A 14 -19.14 4.82 17.08
C GLN A 14 -17.61 4.79 16.91
N ARG A 15 -16.87 4.04 17.72
CA ARG A 15 -15.41 3.91 17.59
C ARG A 15 -15.02 3.17 16.31
N VAL A 16 -15.72 2.10 15.97
CA VAL A 16 -15.51 1.35 14.73
C VAL A 16 -15.80 2.21 13.49
N LYS A 17 -16.91 2.96 13.51
CA LYS A 17 -17.23 3.93 12.44
C LYS A 17 -16.18 5.03 12.32
N LEU A 18 -15.71 5.56 13.44
CA LEU A 18 -14.66 6.57 13.45
C LEU A 18 -13.35 6.00 12.87
N ALA A 19 -12.96 4.78 13.21
CA ALA A 19 -11.79 4.12 12.64
C ALA A 19 -11.92 3.88 11.12
N GLN A 20 -13.12 3.54 10.64
CA GLN A 20 -13.40 3.42 9.20
C GLN A 20 -13.35 4.77 8.49
N GLU A 21 -13.98 5.81 9.04
CA GLU A 21 -13.94 7.17 8.47
C GLU A 21 -12.51 7.75 8.46
N LEU A 22 -11.71 7.47 9.50
CA LEU A 22 -10.29 7.84 9.55
C LEU A 22 -9.46 7.06 8.52
N HIS A 23 -9.76 5.78 8.29
CA HIS A 23 -9.07 4.96 7.28
C HIS A 23 -9.40 5.41 5.86
N ASP A 24 -10.68 5.61 5.56
CA ASP A 24 -11.15 5.94 4.23
C ASP A 24 -10.83 7.41 3.88
N GLY A 25 -10.85 8.33 4.84
CA GLY A 25 -10.51 9.73 4.59
C GLY A 25 -9.03 10.03 4.76
N ILE A 26 -8.54 9.99 6.01
CA ILE A 26 -7.25 10.58 6.37
C ILE A 26 -6.07 9.77 5.82
N ALA A 27 -6.14 8.44 5.86
CA ALA A 27 -5.05 7.63 5.31
C ALA A 27 -4.95 7.75 3.78
N GLN A 28 -6.09 7.89 3.08
CA GLN A 28 -6.11 8.11 1.63
C GLN A 28 -5.57 9.49 1.26
N ASP A 29 -5.97 10.54 1.98
CA ASP A 29 -5.47 11.91 1.77
C ASP A 29 -3.96 12.02 2.00
N LEU A 30 -3.44 11.35 3.03
CA LEU A 30 -2.01 11.32 3.34
C LEU A 30 -1.20 10.59 2.25
N VAL A 31 -1.75 9.53 1.66
CA VAL A 31 -1.15 8.86 0.50
C VAL A 31 -1.14 9.79 -0.72
N GLY A 32 -2.23 10.53 -0.96
CA GLY A 32 -2.32 11.55 -2.01
C GLY A 32 -1.27 12.65 -1.86
N LEU A 33 -1.07 13.16 -0.65
CA LEU A 33 -0.01 14.11 -0.31
C LEU A 33 1.39 13.51 -0.54
N GLY A 34 1.57 12.23 -0.24
CA GLY A 34 2.78 11.48 -0.58
C GLY A 34 3.11 11.56 -2.06
N TYR A 35 2.14 11.29 -2.94
CA TYR A 35 2.36 11.41 -4.40
C TYR A 35 2.62 12.85 -4.86
N PHE A 36 1.96 13.85 -4.26
CA PHE A 36 2.21 15.25 -4.59
C PHE A 36 3.65 15.67 -4.29
N VAL A 37 4.19 15.23 -3.14
CA VAL A 37 5.59 15.47 -2.78
C VAL A 37 6.54 14.70 -3.75
N ASP A 38 6.10 13.61 -4.39
CA ASP A 38 6.91 12.84 -5.38
C ASP A 38 7.06 13.63 -6.65
N SER A 39 5.96 14.22 -7.11
CA SER A 39 5.94 15.15 -8.24
C SER A 39 6.87 16.35 -8.02
N LEU A 40 6.86 16.96 -6.83
CA LEU A 40 7.73 18.11 -6.54
C LEU A 40 9.23 17.76 -6.52
N ILE A 41 9.58 16.53 -6.13
CA ILE A 41 10.97 16.04 -6.14
C ILE A 41 11.44 15.76 -7.57
N GLY A 42 10.56 15.23 -8.42
CA GLY A 42 10.87 14.90 -9.82
C GLY A 42 10.85 16.10 -10.78
N LYS A 43 10.27 17.23 -10.38
CA LYS A 43 10.12 18.41 -11.24
C LYS A 43 11.47 19.02 -11.65
N GLU A 44 11.64 19.27 -12.96
CA GLU A 44 12.78 20.01 -13.48
C GLU A 44 12.83 21.45 -12.92
N GLY A 45 14.01 21.88 -12.50
CA GLY A 45 14.21 23.18 -11.85
C GLY A 45 14.11 23.16 -10.32
N THR A 46 13.75 22.06 -9.67
CA THR A 46 13.79 21.97 -8.20
C THR A 46 15.24 21.98 -7.70
N ALA A 47 15.57 22.96 -6.86
CA ALA A 47 16.90 23.08 -6.26
C ALA A 47 17.29 21.81 -5.47
N PRO A 48 18.59 21.42 -5.44
CA PRO A 48 19.05 20.22 -4.72
C PRO A 48 18.64 20.21 -3.24
N ASP A 49 18.75 21.36 -2.56
CA ASP A 49 18.41 21.49 -1.14
C ASP A 49 16.90 21.30 -0.90
N MET A 50 16.09 21.91 -1.76
CA MET A 50 14.63 21.73 -1.75
C MET A 50 14.23 20.27 -1.99
N ARG A 51 14.94 19.54 -2.85
CA ARG A 51 14.71 18.09 -3.05
C ARG A 51 15.04 17.28 -1.81
N ALA A 52 16.09 17.64 -1.06
CA ALA A 52 16.43 16.98 0.19
C ALA A 52 15.38 17.23 1.29
N GLU A 53 14.85 18.46 1.38
CA GLU A 53 13.76 18.79 2.30
C GLU A 53 12.46 18.05 1.95
N LEU A 54 12.09 18.00 0.67
CA LEU A 54 10.92 17.25 0.22
C LEU A 54 11.06 15.74 0.46
N ARG A 55 12.27 15.16 0.33
CA ARG A 55 12.51 13.75 0.67
C ARG A 55 12.31 13.52 2.16
N THR A 56 12.82 14.43 3.00
CA THR A 56 12.61 14.39 4.45
C THR A 56 11.13 14.48 4.82
N LEU A 57 10.38 15.37 4.15
CA LEU A 57 8.93 15.49 4.34
C LEU A 57 8.19 14.20 3.96
N ARG A 58 8.58 13.54 2.86
CA ARG A 58 8.02 12.25 2.48
C ARG A 58 8.27 11.18 3.53
N PHE A 59 9.49 11.05 4.04
CA PHE A 59 9.76 10.04 5.07
C PHE A 59 8.89 10.25 6.31
N ARG A 60 8.69 11.52 6.73
CA ARG A 60 7.79 11.85 7.85
C ARG A 60 6.32 11.53 7.56
N LEU A 61 5.85 11.74 6.32
CA LEU A 61 4.50 11.37 5.90
C LEU A 61 4.27 9.85 5.97
N ILE A 62 5.25 9.07 5.52
CA ILE A 62 5.18 7.60 5.59
C ILE A 62 5.10 7.13 7.05
N GLU A 63 5.95 7.67 7.92
CA GLU A 63 5.90 7.34 9.36
C GLU A 63 4.57 7.72 10.02
N LEU A 64 3.97 8.84 9.63
CA LEU A 64 2.66 9.25 10.14
C LEU A 64 1.54 8.33 9.66
N ILE A 65 1.56 7.90 8.39
CA ILE A 65 0.59 6.95 7.84
C ILE A 65 0.66 5.63 8.62
N GLU A 66 1.86 5.12 8.87
CA GLU A 66 2.04 3.88 9.62
C GLU A 66 1.60 4.00 11.08
N LYS A 67 1.87 5.15 11.73
CA LYS A 67 1.32 5.42 13.08
C LYS A 67 -0.19 5.48 13.09
N VAL A 68 -0.82 6.16 12.13
CA VAL A 68 -2.29 6.23 12.02
C VAL A 68 -2.88 4.83 11.81
N ARG A 69 -2.26 4.01 10.96
CA ARG A 69 -2.69 2.61 10.76
C ARG A 69 -2.59 1.77 12.03
N ALA A 70 -1.50 1.91 12.79
CA ALA A 70 -1.32 1.22 14.05
C ALA A 70 -2.34 1.67 15.12
N GLU A 71 -2.61 2.96 15.23
CA GLU A 71 -3.61 3.48 16.17
C GLU A 71 -5.04 3.05 15.80
N MET A 72 -5.39 3.04 14.51
CA MET A 72 -6.67 2.49 14.05
C MET A 72 -6.80 0.99 14.32
N HIS A 73 -5.69 0.25 14.22
CA HIS A 73 -5.66 -1.16 14.58
C HIS A 73 -5.89 -1.36 16.09
N ASN A 74 -5.23 -0.55 16.93
CA ASN A 74 -5.39 -0.61 18.38
C ASN A 74 -6.81 -0.23 18.83
N LEU A 75 -7.40 0.81 18.22
CA LEU A 75 -8.80 1.20 18.46
C LEU A 75 -9.81 0.09 18.15
N ARG A 76 -9.41 -0.90 17.34
CA ARG A 76 -10.20 -2.07 16.96
C ARG A 76 -10.01 -3.27 17.91
N LEU A 77 -8.91 -3.29 18.69
CA LEU A 77 -8.56 -4.39 19.60
C LEU A 77 -9.16 -4.23 21.00
N ASP A 78 -9.58 -3.04 21.40
CA ASP A 78 -10.21 -2.75 22.71
C ASP A 78 -11.69 -3.22 22.82
N SER A 79 -12.25 -3.74 21.72
CA SER A 79 -13.61 -4.29 21.64
C SER A 79 -13.56 -5.82 21.60
N PRO A 80 -14.30 -6.56 22.48
CA PRO A 80 -14.34 -8.01 22.40
C PRO A 80 -14.92 -8.42 21.03
N PRO A 81 -14.34 -9.43 20.35
CA PRO A 81 -14.69 -9.70 18.97
C PRO A 81 -16.12 -10.27 18.90
N LEU A 82 -17.05 -9.47 18.36
CA LEU A 82 -18.31 -9.99 17.84
C LEU A 82 -17.97 -10.89 16.66
N GLU A 83 -18.32 -12.17 16.77
CA GLU A 83 -17.95 -13.29 15.87
C GLU A 83 -18.38 -13.15 14.39
N SER A 84 -18.76 -11.97 13.88
CA SER A 84 -19.27 -11.86 12.51
C SER A 84 -18.80 -10.69 11.62
N GLU A 85 -17.83 -9.86 11.98
CA GLU A 85 -17.53 -8.67 11.12
C GLU A 85 -16.07 -8.38 10.79
N PHE A 86 -15.16 -9.34 10.99
CA PHE A 86 -13.79 -9.23 10.48
C PHE A 86 -13.47 -10.38 9.55
N GLU A 87 -14.08 -10.41 8.36
CA GLU A 87 -13.37 -11.00 7.23
C GLU A 87 -12.12 -10.14 7.00
N PRO A 88 -10.91 -10.71 7.13
CA PRO A 88 -9.69 -9.98 6.83
C PRO A 88 -9.80 -9.41 5.41
N SER A 89 -9.42 -8.13 5.24
CA SER A 89 -9.46 -7.54 3.90
C SER A 89 -8.52 -8.32 2.98
N ILE A 90 -8.95 -8.56 1.75
CA ILE A 90 -8.16 -9.27 0.74
C ILE A 90 -6.74 -8.67 0.62
N ASN A 91 -6.62 -7.35 0.70
CA ASN A 91 -5.32 -6.66 0.67
C ASN A 91 -4.41 -7.03 1.84
N TYR A 92 -4.96 -7.16 3.06
CA TYR A 92 -4.19 -7.54 4.23
C TYR A 92 -3.65 -8.96 4.09
N GLU A 93 -4.50 -9.92 3.75
CA GLU A 93 -4.09 -11.33 3.57
C GLU A 93 -3.09 -11.49 2.44
N LEU A 94 -3.33 -10.83 1.30
CA LEU A 94 -2.38 -10.84 0.18
C LEU A 94 -1.03 -10.24 0.58
N SER A 95 -1.01 -9.14 1.34
CA SER A 95 0.24 -8.53 1.80
C SER A 95 1.05 -9.49 2.69
N LYS A 96 0.37 -10.25 3.55
CA LYS A 96 0.99 -11.27 4.41
C LYS A 96 1.52 -12.44 3.61
N ILE A 97 0.75 -12.93 2.65
CA ILE A 97 1.17 -14.00 1.74
C ILE A 97 2.40 -13.58 0.94
N PHE A 98 2.38 -12.40 0.30
CA PHE A 98 3.51 -11.91 -0.48
C PHE A 98 4.77 -11.73 0.36
N ALA A 99 4.65 -11.17 1.57
CA ALA A 99 5.79 -11.00 2.47
C ALA A 99 6.45 -12.33 2.82
N GLU A 100 5.66 -13.36 3.11
CA GLU A 100 6.17 -14.69 3.44
C GLU A 100 6.82 -15.39 2.24
N LEU A 101 6.21 -15.27 1.05
CA LEU A 101 6.80 -15.81 -0.18
C LEU A 101 8.17 -15.17 -0.49
N ILE A 102 8.27 -13.83 -0.36
CA ILE A 102 9.53 -13.11 -0.55
C ILE A 102 10.58 -13.59 0.47
N ARG A 103 10.19 -13.71 1.74
CA ARG A 103 11.06 -14.19 2.82
C ARG A 103 11.60 -15.58 2.53
N ASN A 104 10.75 -16.49 2.08
CA ASN A 104 11.14 -17.86 1.75
C ASN A 104 12.13 -17.93 0.58
N VAL A 105 11.91 -17.14 -0.46
CA VAL A 105 12.85 -17.06 -1.59
C VAL A 105 14.19 -16.49 -1.10
N GLN A 106 14.19 -15.38 -0.36
CA GLN A 106 15.42 -14.75 0.12
C GLN A 106 16.23 -15.63 1.09
N GLN A 107 15.57 -16.46 1.91
CA GLN A 107 16.25 -17.23 2.96
C GLN A 107 16.53 -18.69 2.60
N HIS A 108 15.82 -19.26 1.62
CA HIS A 108 15.80 -20.72 1.44
C HIS A 108 15.94 -21.22 0.00
N SER A 109 15.86 -20.36 -1.03
CA SER A 109 15.81 -20.85 -2.42
C SER A 109 17.12 -20.78 -3.20
N ASP A 110 18.14 -20.07 -2.69
CA ASP A 110 19.37 -19.73 -3.41
C ASP A 110 19.12 -19.06 -4.79
N ALA A 111 17.93 -18.48 -4.99
CA ALA A 111 17.56 -17.86 -6.25
C ALA A 111 18.34 -16.55 -6.48
N THR A 112 18.68 -16.29 -7.73
CA THR A 112 19.37 -15.07 -8.17
C THR A 112 18.39 -13.97 -8.64
N SER A 113 17.12 -14.31 -8.79
CA SER A 113 16.06 -13.37 -9.15
C SER A 113 14.70 -13.82 -8.62
N LEU A 114 13.79 -12.86 -8.43
CA LEU A 114 12.40 -13.08 -8.06
C LEU A 114 11.48 -12.45 -9.10
N THR A 115 10.52 -13.22 -9.61
CA THR A 115 9.47 -12.72 -10.49
C THR A 115 8.11 -12.81 -9.82
N ILE A 116 7.38 -11.70 -9.80
CA ILE A 116 5.98 -11.62 -9.34
C ILE A 116 5.11 -11.21 -10.54
N SER A 117 4.06 -11.98 -10.82
CA SER A 117 3.09 -11.64 -11.86
C SER A 117 1.68 -11.56 -11.31
N VAL A 118 1.00 -10.45 -11.59
CA VAL A 118 -0.42 -10.22 -11.28
C VAL A 118 -1.21 -10.24 -12.59
N HIS A 119 -2.35 -10.91 -12.58
CA HIS A 119 -3.25 -11.01 -13.73
C HIS A 119 -4.68 -10.74 -13.26
N ASP A 120 -5.36 -9.81 -13.93
CA ASP A 120 -6.80 -9.66 -13.84
C ASP A 120 -7.48 -10.19 -15.10
N ASN A 121 -8.73 -10.61 -14.97
CA ASN A 121 -9.58 -11.08 -16.05
C ASN A 121 -10.59 -10.01 -16.52
N GLY A 122 -10.22 -8.74 -16.35
CA GLY A 122 -11.06 -7.60 -16.68
C GLY A 122 -10.96 -7.22 -18.15
N HIS A 123 -11.09 -5.93 -18.42
CA HIS A 123 -10.89 -5.38 -19.76
C HIS A 123 -9.55 -4.66 -19.77
N GLY A 124 -8.67 -4.97 -20.71
CA GLY A 124 -7.38 -4.29 -20.81
C GLY A 124 -7.46 -2.86 -21.35
N GLY A 125 -6.32 -2.36 -21.82
CA GLY A 125 -6.12 -0.94 -22.16
C GLY A 125 -5.29 -0.17 -21.13
N ALA A 126 -4.69 -0.87 -20.16
CA ALA A 126 -3.71 -0.32 -19.23
C ALA A 126 -2.42 0.02 -20.00
N GLN A 127 -2.33 1.27 -20.46
CA GLN A 127 -1.11 1.82 -21.05
C GLN A 127 -0.44 2.78 -20.06
N PRO A 128 0.91 2.82 -20.03
CA PRO A 128 1.63 3.88 -19.34
C PRO A 128 1.35 5.22 -20.06
N LYS A 129 0.36 5.96 -19.56
CA LYS A 129 0.08 7.34 -20.00
C LYS A 129 0.78 8.31 -19.06
N SER A 130 1.29 9.41 -19.61
CA SER A 130 2.00 10.48 -18.86
C SER A 130 1.18 11.05 -17.69
N ASP A 131 -0.14 10.98 -17.77
CA ASP A 131 -1.05 11.58 -16.79
C ASP A 131 -1.61 10.57 -15.77
N HIS A 132 -1.16 9.31 -15.80
CA HIS A 132 -1.63 8.24 -14.90
C HIS A 132 -0.47 7.67 -14.07
N PHE A 133 -0.50 7.92 -12.76
CA PHE A 133 0.64 7.67 -11.86
C PHE A 133 0.85 6.21 -11.45
N GLY A 134 -0.10 5.30 -11.75
CA GLY A 134 -0.06 3.90 -11.30
C GLY A 134 1.12 3.11 -11.88
N LEU A 135 1.08 2.82 -13.19
CA LEU A 135 2.13 2.04 -13.86
C LEU A 135 3.47 2.78 -13.93
N LEU A 136 3.45 4.11 -14.07
CA LEU A 136 4.66 4.93 -14.08
C LEU A 136 5.41 4.82 -12.75
N GLY A 137 4.71 4.95 -11.61
CA GLY A 137 5.31 4.80 -10.29
C GLY A 137 5.85 3.39 -10.04
N ILE A 138 5.16 2.35 -10.54
CA ILE A 138 5.66 0.97 -10.49
C ILE A 138 6.93 0.84 -11.32
N GLN A 139 6.95 1.36 -12.55
CA GLN A 139 8.11 1.31 -13.43
C GLN A 139 9.35 1.98 -12.81
N GLU A 140 9.19 3.15 -12.19
CA GLU A 140 10.28 3.83 -11.49
C GLU A 140 10.82 3.00 -10.31
N ARG A 141 9.93 2.41 -9.50
CA ARG A 141 10.32 1.56 -8.36
C ARG A 141 11.06 0.31 -8.82
N VAL A 142 10.55 -0.36 -9.85
CA VAL A 142 11.19 -1.55 -10.43
C VAL A 142 12.57 -1.20 -10.98
N LYS A 143 12.70 -0.07 -11.69
CA LYS A 143 13.98 0.42 -12.18
C LYS A 143 14.97 0.73 -11.06
N ASN A 144 14.51 1.33 -9.96
CA ASN A 144 15.36 1.61 -8.79
C ASN A 144 15.87 0.33 -8.09
N LEU A 145 15.14 -0.78 -8.24
CA LEU A 145 15.53 -2.11 -7.78
C LEU A 145 16.35 -2.89 -8.82
N SER A 146 16.83 -2.24 -9.88
CA SER A 146 17.52 -2.88 -11.02
C SER A 146 16.71 -3.99 -11.69
N GLY A 147 15.39 -3.94 -11.58
CA GLY A 147 14.48 -4.93 -12.13
C GLY A 147 13.89 -4.54 -13.49
N SER A 148 13.05 -5.42 -14.01
CA SER A 148 12.27 -5.23 -15.23
C SER A 148 10.77 -5.34 -14.96
N LEU A 149 10.00 -4.56 -15.72
CA LEU A 149 8.54 -4.53 -15.69
C LEU A 149 8.02 -4.87 -17.09
N GLU A 150 7.12 -5.84 -17.17
CA GLU A 150 6.36 -6.20 -18.36
C GLU A 150 4.88 -5.96 -18.09
N VAL A 151 4.21 -5.25 -19.00
CA VAL A 151 2.77 -5.02 -18.95
C VAL A 151 2.18 -5.51 -20.26
N ASN A 152 1.32 -6.52 -20.20
CA ASN A 152 0.44 -6.87 -21.30
C ASN A 152 -1.00 -6.56 -20.88
N SER A 153 -1.72 -5.80 -21.71
CA SER A 153 -3.09 -5.40 -21.43
C SER A 153 -3.92 -5.53 -22.71
N GLU A 154 -4.64 -6.64 -22.81
CA GLU A 154 -5.42 -7.05 -23.98
C GLU A 154 -6.91 -7.10 -23.63
N SER A 155 -7.75 -7.47 -24.60
CA SER A 155 -9.21 -7.49 -24.39
C SER A 155 -9.68 -8.43 -23.28
N ASP A 156 -8.86 -9.42 -22.89
CA ASP A 156 -9.14 -10.44 -21.88
C ASP A 156 -8.57 -10.13 -20.49
N GLY A 157 -7.91 -8.98 -20.31
CA GLY A 157 -7.45 -8.51 -19.00
C GLY A 157 -6.08 -7.82 -19.04
N THR A 158 -5.50 -7.60 -17.86
CA THR A 158 -4.15 -7.05 -17.73
C THR A 158 -3.24 -7.98 -16.93
N ARG A 159 -2.10 -8.29 -17.51
CA ARG A 159 -0.98 -8.97 -16.87
C ARG A 159 0.16 -7.99 -16.62
N VAL A 160 0.57 -7.88 -15.37
CA VAL A 160 1.75 -7.12 -14.95
C VAL A 160 2.76 -8.09 -14.33
N ALA A 161 3.96 -8.16 -14.89
CA ALA A 161 5.05 -8.98 -14.38
C ALA A 161 6.25 -8.11 -13.99
N ILE A 162 6.74 -8.31 -12.77
CA ILE A 162 7.90 -7.62 -12.21
C ILE A 162 8.98 -8.65 -11.93
N THR A 163 10.19 -8.43 -12.42
CA THR A 163 11.35 -9.26 -12.11
C THR A 163 12.42 -8.42 -11.44
N ILE A 164 12.83 -8.81 -10.23
CA ILE A 164 13.85 -8.13 -9.45
C ILE A 164 15.05 -9.07 -9.27
N PRO A 165 16.29 -8.64 -9.55
CA PRO A 165 17.47 -9.41 -9.17
C PRO A 165 17.57 -9.49 -7.64
N LEU A 166 17.83 -10.69 -7.13
CA LEU A 166 18.11 -10.87 -5.71
C LEU A 166 19.61 -10.67 -5.53
N ILE A 167 19.99 -9.70 -4.71
CA ILE A 167 21.40 -9.55 -4.32
C ILE A 167 21.70 -10.78 -3.47
N SER A 168 22.45 -11.73 -4.05
CA SER A 168 23.02 -12.83 -3.27
C SER A 168 23.84 -12.22 -2.13
N PRO A 169 23.71 -12.73 -0.89
CA PRO A 169 24.48 -12.23 0.25
C PRO A 169 26.00 -12.34 0.02
#